data_AF-A0A0B2UT99-F1
#
_entry.id   AF-A0A0B2UT99-F1
#
_cell.length_a   1.000
_cell.length_b   1.000
_cell.length_c   1.000
_cell.angle_alpha   90.00
_cell.angle_beta   90.00
_cell.angle_gamma   90.00
#
_symmetry.space_group_name_H-M   'P 1'
#
loop_
_entity.id
_entity.type
_entity.pdbx_description
1 polymer ?
#
loop_
_entity_poly.entity_id
_entity_poly.type
_entity_poly.pdbx_seq_one_letter_code
_entity_poly.pdbx_strand_id
1 'polypeptide(L)'
;MNAFLPPLSLLKIGCMVMVFLSTKVADGDEKWACGNNAIVEDATLMIAAKLCSATTALVGECCEGHDECYRIMSNTKRCCDSVFCSCLRKSAMREPWYRYLPCLAFAELACVTVKYSGPDVFKPYKAVPPTCGWKQLHEEII
;
A
#
# COMPACT_ATOMS: atom_id res chain seq x y z
N MET A 1 5.95 -46.42 -27.30
CA MET A 1 5.12 -45.28 -26.89
C MET A 1 5.66 -44.78 -25.56
N ASN A 2 6.51 -43.74 -25.58
CA ASN A 2 7.07 -43.14 -24.38
C ASN A 2 6.31 -41.84 -24.11
N ALA A 3 5.50 -41.81 -23.04
CA ALA A 3 4.94 -40.58 -22.52
C ALA A 3 5.74 -40.20 -21.27
N PHE A 4 6.57 -39.18 -21.45
CA PHE A 4 7.35 -38.49 -20.44
C PHE A 4 6.38 -37.66 -19.58
N LEU A 5 6.17 -38.03 -18.32
CA LEU A 5 5.46 -37.20 -17.34
C LEU A 5 6.50 -36.42 -16.53
N PRO A 6 6.45 -35.07 -16.50
CA PRO A 6 7.36 -34.28 -15.68
C PRO A 6 6.98 -34.36 -14.18
N PRO A 7 7.96 -34.17 -13.27
CA PRO A 7 7.76 -34.34 -11.84
C PRO A 7 6.99 -33.17 -11.21
N LEU A 8 6.16 -33.54 -10.22
CA LEU A 8 5.49 -32.68 -9.26
C LEU A 8 6.46 -31.66 -8.65
N SER A 9 6.26 -30.38 -8.99
CA SER A 9 6.84 -29.22 -8.31
C SER A 9 5.73 -28.28 -7.84
N LEU A 10 4.82 -28.83 -7.01
CA LEU A 10 3.82 -28.08 -6.26
C LEU A 10 4.42 -27.64 -4.92
N LEU A 11 5.05 -26.46 -4.87
CA LEU A 11 5.03 -25.59 -3.68
C LEU A 11 5.68 -24.22 -3.98
N LYS A 12 5.03 -23.40 -4.81
CA LYS A 12 5.12 -21.94 -4.67
C LYS A 12 3.73 -21.44 -4.32
N ILE A 13 3.36 -21.66 -3.06
CA ILE A 13 2.19 -21.03 -2.43
C ILE A 13 2.55 -19.54 -2.27
N GLY A 14 2.45 -18.81 -3.38
CA GLY A 14 2.64 -17.37 -3.43
C GLY A 14 1.28 -16.73 -3.71
N CYS A 15 0.63 -16.25 -2.66
CA CYS A 15 -0.36 -15.16 -2.71
C CYS A 15 -1.53 -15.30 -3.70
N MET A 16 -2.16 -16.47 -3.82
CA MET A 16 -3.47 -16.56 -4.47
C MET A 16 -4.58 -16.51 -3.40
N VAL A 17 -4.79 -15.33 -2.82
CA VAL A 17 -6.00 -15.06 -2.04
C VAL A 17 -7.13 -14.84 -3.05
N MET A 18 -7.74 -15.95 -3.48
CA MET A 18 -9.00 -15.95 -4.21
C MET A 18 -10.11 -15.47 -3.27
N VAL A 19 -10.42 -14.17 -3.31
CA VAL A 19 -11.65 -13.62 -2.71
C VAL A 19 -12.57 -13.21 -3.84
N PHE A 20 -13.36 -14.19 -4.32
CA PHE A 20 -14.58 -13.90 -5.07
C PHE A 20 -15.63 -13.38 -4.09
N LEU A 21 -15.75 -12.06 -3.99
CA LEU A 21 -16.95 -11.42 -3.45
C LEU A 21 -17.31 -10.24 -4.34
N SER A 22 -18.32 -10.45 -5.19
CA SER A 22 -19.01 -9.39 -5.92
C SER A 22 -19.55 -8.36 -4.92
N THR A 23 -18.85 -7.24 -4.77
CA THR A 23 -19.41 -6.04 -4.17
C THR A 23 -19.23 -4.91 -5.15
N LYS A 24 -20.33 -4.27 -5.53
CA LYS A 24 -20.33 -3.10 -6.39
C LYS A 24 -19.31 -2.09 -5.86
N VAL A 25 -18.34 -1.74 -6.69
CA VAL A 25 -17.46 -0.59 -6.49
C VAL A 25 -18.38 0.63 -6.46
N ALA A 26 -18.35 1.37 -5.36
CA ALA A 26 -18.97 2.68 -5.32
C ALA A 26 -18.04 3.60 -6.13
N ASP A 27 -18.51 4.02 -7.30
CA ASP A 27 -17.85 5.03 -8.12
C ASP A 27 -17.76 6.33 -7.31
N GLY A 28 -16.54 6.65 -6.87
CA GLY A 28 -16.14 7.99 -6.49
C GLY A 28 -15.05 8.41 -7.46
N ASP A 29 -15.27 9.51 -8.17
CA ASP A 29 -14.38 10.10 -9.20
C ASP A 29 -13.00 10.59 -8.69
N GLU A 30 -12.50 10.06 -7.58
CA GLU A 30 -11.13 10.29 -7.13
C GLU A 30 -10.22 9.25 -7.77
N LYS A 31 -9.23 9.71 -8.54
CA LYS A 31 -8.23 8.84 -9.16
C LYS A 31 -7.48 8.09 -8.06
N TRP A 32 -7.83 6.83 -7.87
CA TRP A 32 -7.06 5.92 -7.03
C TRP A 32 -5.67 5.72 -7.63
N ALA A 33 -4.65 6.18 -6.92
CA ALA A 33 -3.24 6.08 -7.33
C ALA A 33 -2.44 5.32 -6.27
N CYS A 34 -2.79 4.05 -6.06
CA CYS A 34 -2.02 3.18 -5.17
C CYS A 34 -1.56 1.91 -5.90
N GLY A 35 -0.32 1.89 -6.37
CA GLY A 35 0.20 0.77 -7.14
C GLY A 35 1.27 1.21 -8.12
N ASN A 36 1.86 0.25 -8.84
CA ASN A 36 2.87 0.53 -9.85
C ASN A 36 2.41 0.20 -11.29
N ASN A 37 1.17 -0.24 -11.43
CA ASN A 37 0.50 -0.51 -12.71
C ASN A 37 -1.01 -0.64 -12.47
N ALA A 38 -1.79 -0.55 -13.55
CA ALA A 38 -3.25 -0.57 -13.52
C ALA A 38 -3.86 -1.79 -12.81
N ILE A 39 -3.25 -2.99 -12.91
CA ILE A 39 -3.78 -4.20 -12.27
C ILE A 39 -3.63 -4.10 -10.75
N VAL A 40 -2.47 -3.62 -10.29
CA VAL A 40 -2.20 -3.45 -8.86
C VAL A 40 -3.03 -2.30 -8.29
N GLU A 41 -3.21 -1.22 -9.04
CA GLU A 41 -4.10 -0.12 -8.67
C GLU A 41 -5.55 -0.58 -8.48
N ASP A 42 -6.11 -1.32 -9.44
CA ASP A 42 -7.47 -1.84 -9.33
C ASP A 42 -7.61 -2.83 -8.17
N ALA A 43 -6.65 -3.76 -8.01
CA ALA A 43 -6.67 -4.73 -6.91
C ALA A 43 -6.59 -4.04 -5.54
N THR A 44 -5.73 -3.03 -5.38
CA THR A 44 -5.60 -2.31 -4.11
C THR A 44 -6.82 -1.43 -3.84
N LEU A 45 -7.44 -0.84 -4.86
CA LEU A 45 -8.71 -0.13 -4.72
C LEU A 45 -9.80 -1.09 -4.20
N MET A 46 -9.94 -2.26 -4.80
CA MET A 46 -10.93 -3.26 -4.36
C MET A 46 -10.71 -3.68 -2.92
N ILE A 47 -9.45 -3.93 -2.53
CA ILE A 47 -9.10 -4.32 -1.15
C ILE A 47 -9.35 -3.16 -0.19
N ALA A 48 -8.93 -1.94 -0.51
CA ALA A 48 -9.12 -0.77 0.33
C ALA A 48 -10.61 -0.41 0.48
N ALA A 49 -11.37 -0.38 -0.61
CA ALA A 49 -12.82 -0.15 -0.58
C ALA A 49 -13.55 -1.21 0.28
N LYS A 50 -13.01 -2.42 0.35
CA LYS A 50 -13.57 -3.50 1.18
C LYS A 50 -13.19 -3.36 2.65
N LEU A 51 -11.90 -3.17 2.95
CA LEU A 51 -11.33 -3.26 4.30
C LEU A 51 -11.33 -1.90 5.02
N CYS A 52 -11.17 -0.82 4.27
CA CYS A 52 -11.05 0.57 4.72
C CYS A 52 -12.17 1.44 4.09
N SER A 53 -13.39 0.92 3.97
CA SER A 53 -14.44 1.59 3.18
C SER A 53 -14.70 3.05 3.57
N ALA A 54 -14.66 3.38 4.86
CA ALA A 54 -14.95 4.74 5.32
C ALA A 54 -13.78 5.69 5.10
N THR A 55 -12.59 5.15 4.89
CA THR A 55 -11.32 5.88 4.79
C THR A 55 -10.58 5.58 3.49
N THR A 56 -11.27 5.01 2.49
CA THR A 56 -10.69 4.64 1.19
C THR A 56 -10.00 5.84 0.56
N ALA A 57 -10.67 7.00 0.48
CA ALA A 57 -10.08 8.24 -0.03
C ALA A 57 -8.78 8.61 0.72
N LEU A 58 -8.80 8.60 2.05
CA LEU A 58 -7.61 8.89 2.89
C LEU A 58 -6.46 7.89 2.65
N VAL A 59 -6.78 6.63 2.36
CA VAL A 59 -5.76 5.63 1.98
C VAL A 59 -5.16 5.98 0.62
N GLY A 60 -5.98 6.37 -0.35
CA GLY A 60 -5.54 6.84 -1.66
C GLY A 60 -4.61 8.05 -1.57
N GLU A 61 -4.98 9.05 -0.77
CA GLU A 61 -4.15 10.23 -0.49
C GLU A 61 -2.80 9.86 0.14
N CYS A 62 -2.76 8.85 1.03
CA CYS A 62 -1.49 8.36 1.56
C CYS A 62 -0.57 7.82 0.45
N CYS A 63 -1.13 7.13 -0.54
CA CYS A 63 -0.36 6.59 -1.66
C CYS A 63 0.14 7.71 -2.59
N GLU A 64 -0.71 8.69 -2.91
CA GLU A 64 -0.31 9.85 -3.70
C GLU A 64 0.83 10.64 -3.02
N GLY A 65 0.71 10.90 -1.71
CA GLY A 65 1.77 11.55 -0.95
C GLY A 65 3.06 10.74 -0.86
N HIS A 66 2.99 9.40 -0.92
CA HIS A 66 4.15 8.51 -0.92
C HIS A 66 4.89 8.55 -2.26
N ASP A 67 4.15 8.48 -3.37
CA ASP A 67 4.71 8.59 -4.71
C ASP A 67 5.33 9.96 -4.97
N GLU A 68 4.65 11.03 -4.54
CA GLU A 68 5.17 12.39 -4.62
C GLU A 68 6.43 12.55 -3.75
N CYS A 69 6.48 11.95 -2.56
CA CYS A 69 7.68 11.91 -1.74
C CYS A 69 8.85 11.23 -2.45
N TYR A 70 8.63 10.11 -3.13
CA TYR A 70 9.66 9.46 -3.94
C TYR A 70 10.12 10.31 -5.12
N ARG A 71 9.19 11.02 -5.77
CA ARG A 71 9.48 11.91 -6.89
C ARG A 71 10.38 13.07 -6.49
N ILE A 72 10.12 13.68 -5.34
CA ILE A 72 10.91 14.82 -4.82
C ILE A 72 12.21 14.33 -4.16
N MET A 73 12.14 13.29 -3.32
CA MET A 73 13.21 12.89 -2.38
C MET A 73 13.68 11.44 -2.59
N SER A 74 14.06 11.11 -3.83
CA SER A 74 14.43 9.76 -4.26
C SER A 74 15.51 9.04 -3.43
N ASN A 75 16.35 9.77 -2.68
CA ASN A 75 17.39 9.20 -1.82
C ASN A 75 16.95 8.97 -0.36
N THR A 76 15.69 9.24 -0.02
CA THR A 76 15.16 9.13 1.34
C THR A 76 14.02 8.12 1.47
N LYS A 77 14.09 7.01 0.73
CA LYS A 77 13.15 5.87 0.80
C LYS A 77 12.58 5.61 2.21
N ARG A 78 13.45 5.42 3.20
CA ARG A 78 13.05 5.14 4.60
C ARG A 78 12.14 6.22 5.17
N CYS A 79 12.39 7.47 4.80
CA CYS A 79 11.63 8.63 5.23
C CYS A 79 10.23 8.62 4.62
N CYS A 80 10.14 8.50 3.28
CA CYS A 80 8.87 8.38 2.57
C CYS A 80 8.04 7.19 3.07
N ASP A 81 8.67 6.01 3.20
CA ASP A 81 7.99 4.82 3.72
C ASP A 81 7.50 5.01 5.15
N SER A 82 8.27 5.69 6.02
CA SER A 82 7.85 5.93 7.40
C SER A 82 6.65 6.86 7.49
N VAL A 83 6.63 7.93 6.67
CA VAL A 83 5.50 8.87 6.60
C VAL A 83 4.27 8.16 6.04
N PHE A 84 4.42 7.42 4.95
CA PHE A 84 3.37 6.59 4.36
C PHE A 84 2.77 5.60 5.38
N CYS A 85 3.62 4.82 6.06
CA CYS A 85 3.16 3.89 7.08
C CYS A 85 2.41 4.60 8.23
N SER A 86 2.83 5.80 8.62
CA SER A 86 2.11 6.57 9.65
C SER A 86 0.77 7.08 9.13
N CYS A 87 0.71 7.51 7.86
CA CYS A 87 -0.52 7.97 7.22
C CYS A 87 -1.55 6.84 7.20
N LEU A 88 -1.20 5.66 6.68
CA LEU A 88 -2.10 4.51 6.61
C LEU A 88 -2.66 4.08 7.97
N ARG A 89 -1.82 4.07 9.02
CA ARG A 89 -2.27 3.74 10.39
C ARG A 89 -3.28 4.76 10.92
N LYS A 90 -3.05 6.05 10.67
CA LYS A 90 -3.98 7.11 11.08
C LYS A 90 -5.28 7.04 10.30
N SER A 91 -5.23 6.73 9.00
CA SER A 91 -6.43 6.48 8.19
C SER A 91 -7.21 5.31 8.75
N ALA A 92 -6.56 4.17 9.06
CA ALA A 92 -7.23 3.03 9.68
C ALA A 92 -7.91 3.37 11.01
N MET A 93 -7.29 4.20 11.86
CA MET A 93 -7.90 4.64 13.14
C MET A 93 -9.19 5.45 12.98
N ARG A 94 -9.48 5.99 11.78
CA ARG A 94 -10.74 6.69 11.47
C ARG A 94 -11.85 5.76 11.02
N GLU A 95 -11.58 4.48 10.80
CA GLU A 95 -12.62 3.49 10.54
C GLU A 95 -13.50 3.26 11.77
N PRO A 96 -14.78 2.91 11.59
CA PRO A 96 -15.58 2.34 12.65
C PRO A 96 -14.90 1.12 13.30
N TRP A 97 -15.14 0.90 14.59
CA TRP A 97 -14.46 -0.13 15.39
C TRP A 97 -14.50 -1.55 14.76
N TYR A 98 -15.56 -1.90 14.04
CA TYR A 98 -15.73 -3.21 13.39
C TYR A 98 -14.95 -3.35 12.07
N ARG A 99 -14.44 -2.25 11.49
CA ARG A 99 -13.57 -2.22 10.30
C ARG A 99 -12.13 -1.80 10.60
N TYR A 100 -11.88 -1.24 11.78
CA TYR A 100 -10.55 -0.83 12.22
C TYR A 100 -9.48 -1.93 12.05
N LEU A 101 -9.71 -3.13 12.60
CA LEU A 101 -8.71 -4.21 12.57
C LEU A 101 -8.40 -4.70 11.13
N PRO A 102 -9.40 -4.99 10.27
CA PRO A 102 -9.12 -5.33 8.86
C PRO A 102 -8.39 -4.22 8.10
N CYS A 103 -8.77 -2.96 8.28
CA CYS A 103 -8.09 -1.85 7.62
C CYS A 103 -6.65 -1.67 8.13
N LEU A 104 -6.43 -1.82 9.44
CA LEU A 104 -5.09 -1.78 10.02
C LEU A 104 -4.20 -2.91 9.48
N ALA A 105 -4.75 -4.12 9.32
CA ALA A 105 -4.00 -5.25 8.74
C ALA A 105 -3.56 -4.95 7.30
N PHE A 106 -4.43 -4.34 6.49
CA PHE A 106 -4.08 -3.85 5.16
C PHE A 106 -3.00 -2.76 5.22
N ALA A 107 -3.15 -1.77 6.11
CA ALA A 107 -2.19 -0.70 6.31
C ALA A 107 -0.79 -1.22 6.66
N GLU A 108 -0.70 -2.22 7.55
CA GLU A 108 0.57 -2.85 7.92
C GLU A 108 1.17 -3.65 6.76
N LEU A 109 0.35 -4.39 6.00
CA LEU A 109 0.82 -5.15 4.85
C LEU A 109 1.38 -4.22 3.75
N ALA A 110 0.68 -3.12 3.45
CA ALA A 110 1.16 -2.11 2.52
C ALA A 110 2.46 -1.46 3.01
N CYS A 111 2.53 -1.10 4.30
CA CYS A 111 3.74 -0.56 4.94
C CYS A 111 4.94 -1.51 4.83
N VAL A 112 4.76 -2.79 5.12
CA VAL A 112 5.81 -3.81 4.99
C VAL A 112 6.23 -3.95 3.53
N THR A 113 5.27 -4.04 2.61
CA THR A 113 5.52 -4.20 1.18
C THR A 113 6.43 -3.09 0.66
N VAL A 114 6.13 -1.82 0.95
CA VAL A 114 6.96 -0.72 0.46
C VAL A 114 8.35 -0.74 1.09
N LYS A 115 8.47 -1.03 2.39
CA LYS A 115 9.78 -1.07 3.07
C LYS A 115 10.74 -2.11 2.50
N TYR A 116 10.22 -3.25 2.06
CA TYR A 116 11.02 -4.37 1.54
C TYR A 116 11.02 -4.47 0.01
N SER A 117 10.47 -3.47 -0.69
CA SER A 117 10.44 -3.40 -2.15
C SER A 117 11.25 -2.22 -2.68
N GLY A 118 11.72 -2.34 -3.92
CA GLY A 118 12.49 -1.30 -4.62
C GLY A 118 14.01 -1.50 -4.63
N PRO A 119 14.74 -0.75 -5.47
CA PRO A 119 16.17 -0.95 -5.71
C PRO A 119 17.07 -0.54 -4.53
N ASP A 120 16.55 0.23 -3.57
CA ASP A 120 17.32 0.78 -2.46
C ASP A 120 17.31 -0.08 -1.19
N VAL A 121 16.70 -1.28 -1.23
CA VAL A 121 16.75 -2.27 -0.11
C VAL A 121 18.19 -2.63 0.27
N PHE A 122 19.14 -2.49 -0.68
CA PHE A 122 20.54 -2.89 -0.51
C PHE A 122 21.55 -1.74 -0.41
N LYS A 123 21.12 -0.47 -0.47
CA LYS A 123 22.06 0.66 -0.39
C LYS A 123 22.29 1.09 1.06
N PRO A 124 23.55 1.19 1.53
CA PRO A 124 23.84 1.72 2.86
C PRO A 124 23.37 3.18 2.94
N TYR A 125 22.51 3.44 3.92
CA TYR A 125 21.85 4.73 4.09
C TYR A 125 22.87 5.83 4.42
N LYS A 126 22.80 6.97 3.71
CA LYS A 126 23.33 8.24 4.24
C LYS A 126 22.42 8.69 5.38
N ALA A 127 23.00 9.34 6.39
CA ALA A 127 22.31 9.75 7.62
C ALA A 127 20.94 10.38 7.32
N VAL A 128 19.90 9.86 7.97
CA VAL A 128 18.53 10.37 7.86
C VAL A 128 18.52 11.80 8.41
N PRO A 129 18.00 12.81 7.69
CA PRO A 129 17.83 14.13 8.26
C PRO A 129 16.93 14.04 9.51
N PRO A 130 17.21 14.81 10.58
CA PRO A 130 16.58 14.66 11.90
C PRO A 130 15.06 14.88 11.89
N THR A 131 14.52 15.42 10.81
CA THR A 131 13.08 15.51 10.58
C THR A 131 12.76 14.97 9.19
N CYS A 132 11.95 13.92 9.13
CA CYS A 132 11.19 13.58 7.93
C CYS A 132 10.14 14.65 7.67
N GLY A 133 10.57 15.78 7.13
CA GLY A 133 9.79 17.01 7.04
C GLY A 133 8.95 17.08 5.78
N TRP A 134 7.86 16.33 5.71
CA TRP A 134 6.71 16.65 4.82
C TRP A 134 5.76 17.63 5.53
N LYS A 135 6.32 18.69 6.12
CA LYS A 135 5.59 19.61 7.01
C LYS A 135 4.96 20.81 6.28
N GLN A 136 4.72 20.71 4.97
CA GLN A 136 4.24 21.84 4.18
C GLN A 136 3.04 21.56 3.26
N LEU A 137 2.48 20.34 3.26
CA LEU A 137 1.33 20.01 2.42
C LEU A 137 0.16 19.31 3.14
N HIS A 138 0.28 18.94 4.42
CA HIS A 138 -0.71 18.10 5.10
C HIS A 138 -1.03 18.52 6.55
N GLU A 139 -0.84 19.79 6.93
CA GLU A 139 -1.46 20.28 8.19
C GLU A 139 -2.99 20.45 8.06
N GLU A 140 -3.60 20.18 6.89
CA GLU A 140 -5.05 20.33 6.67
C GLU A 140 -5.84 19.03 6.46
N ILE A 141 -5.19 17.84 6.40
CA ILE A 141 -5.90 16.57 6.10
C ILE A 141 -5.97 15.59 7.30
N ILE A 142 -5.52 16.03 8.49
CA ILE A 142 -5.76 15.29 9.75
C ILE A 142 -6.70 16.08 10.65
#